data_AF-A0A5C7MI23-F1
#
_entry.id   AF-A0A5C7MI23-F1
#
_cell.length_a   1.000
_cell.length_b   1.000
_cell.length_c   1.000
_cell.angle_alpha   90.00
_cell.angle_beta   90.00
_cell.angle_gamma   90.00
#
_symmetry.space_group_name_H-M   'P 1'
#
loop_
_entity.id
_entity.type
_entity.pdbx_description
1 polymer ?
#
loop_
_entity_poly.entity_id
_entity_poly.type
_entity_poly.pdbx_seq_one_letter_code
_entity_poly.pdbx_strand_id
1 'polypeptide(L)'
;MSARLSKEDRLERLVAKTRKRIDDNPEPARSLSHSPDSLLGTLVREAGYERTSAKLLETLQNRLADAGIATCPDINNPSNTSRTRIHFFDRRKAVQGYQPPRHLFAEEKELSRFLVMNKDVLK
;
A
#
# COMPACT_ATOMS: atom_id res chain seq x y z
N MET A 1 21.76 -24.35 11.78
CA MET A 1 21.72 -23.60 10.49
C MET A 1 20.30 -23.16 10.26
N SER A 2 20.00 -21.86 10.32
CA SER A 2 18.66 -21.36 10.03
C SER A 2 18.36 -21.58 8.55
N ALA A 3 17.33 -22.37 8.23
CA ALA A 3 16.88 -22.57 6.86
C ALA A 3 16.68 -21.21 6.20
N ARG A 4 17.34 -20.99 5.05
CA ARG A 4 17.12 -19.77 4.26
C ARG A 4 15.68 -19.82 3.77
N LEU A 5 14.79 -19.09 4.46
CA LEU A 5 13.40 -18.88 4.03
C LEU A 5 13.39 -18.50 2.54
N SER A 6 12.50 -19.15 1.80
CA SER A 6 12.28 -18.86 0.38
C SER A 6 11.77 -17.42 0.22
N LYS A 7 11.82 -16.88 -1.00
CA LYS A 7 11.28 -15.53 -1.25
C LYS A 7 9.76 -15.47 -1.01
N GLU A 8 9.05 -16.55 -1.34
CA GLU A 8 7.61 -16.71 -1.08
C GLU A 8 7.33 -16.65 0.43
N ASP A 9 8.07 -17.45 1.22
CA ASP A 9 7.88 -17.52 2.68
C ASP A 9 8.17 -16.16 3.35
N ARG A 10 9.12 -15.40 2.81
CA ARG A 10 9.44 -14.04 3.29
C ARG A 10 8.30 -13.07 3.00
N LEU A 11 7.70 -13.14 1.81
CA LEU A 11 6.54 -12.33 1.44
C LEU A 11 5.35 -12.67 2.34
N GLU A 12 5.06 -13.95 2.55
CA GLU A 12 3.96 -14.37 3.44
C GLU A 12 4.19 -13.93 4.88
N ARG A 13 5.42 -14.08 5.39
CA ARG A 13 5.78 -13.59 6.72
C ARG A 13 5.64 -12.06 6.83
N LEU A 14 6.02 -11.33 5.79
CA LEU A 14 5.86 -9.86 5.73
C LEU A 14 4.39 -9.46 5.77
N VAL A 15 3.55 -10.11 4.97
CA VAL A 15 2.11 -9.87 4.92
C VAL A 15 1.47 -10.19 6.28
N ALA A 16 1.77 -11.35 6.86
CA ALA A 16 1.26 -11.76 8.17
C ALA A 16 1.70 -10.80 9.29
N LYS A 17 2.96 -10.35 9.27
CA LYS A 17 3.49 -9.35 10.21
C LYS A 17 2.77 -8.01 10.07
N THR A 18 2.52 -7.58 8.83
CA THR A 18 1.80 -6.33 8.57
C THR A 18 0.34 -6.42 9.02
N ARG A 19 -0.33 -7.55 8.74
CA ARG A 19 -1.69 -7.81 9.21
C ARG A 19 -1.77 -7.76 10.73
N LYS A 20 -0.85 -8.46 11.41
CA LYS A 20 -0.78 -8.45 12.87
C LYS A 20 -0.63 -7.03 13.44
N ARG A 21 0.21 -6.17 12.84
CA ARG A 21 0.36 -4.77 13.29
C ARG A 21 -0.93 -3.95 13.15
N ILE A 22 -1.75 -4.26 12.16
CA ILE A 22 -3.06 -3.63 11.99
C ILE A 22 -4.05 -4.17 13.03
N ASP A 23 -4.06 -5.48 13.25
CA ASP A 23 -4.96 -6.12 14.22
C ASP A 23 -4.62 -5.75 15.67
N ASP A 24 -3.32 -5.61 15.99
CA ASP A 24 -2.81 -5.14 17.29
C ASP A 24 -3.17 -3.66 17.57
N ASN A 25 -3.65 -2.92 16.56
CA ASN A 25 -4.13 -1.55 16.69
C ASN A 25 -5.63 -1.47 16.32
N PRO A 26 -6.54 -1.97 17.18
CA PRO A 26 -7.93 -2.24 16.83
C PRO A 26 -8.80 -0.99 16.70
N GLU A 27 -8.38 0.15 17.26
CA GLU A 27 -9.09 1.41 17.05
C GLU A 27 -8.89 1.88 15.61
N PRO A 28 -9.97 2.24 14.89
CA PRO A 28 -9.84 2.85 13.57
C PRO A 28 -9.01 4.12 13.73
N ALA A 29 -7.81 4.11 13.16
CA ALA A 29 -6.87 5.22 13.27
C ALA A 29 -7.58 6.52 12.87
N ARG A 30 -7.68 7.48 13.79
CA ARG A 30 -8.34 8.78 13.54
C ARG A 30 -7.61 9.64 12.49
N SER A 31 -6.40 9.24 12.11
CA SER A 31 -5.53 9.85 11.11
C SER A 31 -4.51 8.83 10.61
N LEU A 32 -4.01 9.01 9.38
CA LEU A 32 -2.92 8.21 8.80
C LEU A 32 -1.68 8.17 9.71
N SER A 33 -1.44 9.23 10.49
CA SER A 33 -0.31 9.29 11.44
C SER A 33 -0.37 8.26 12.56
N HIS A 34 -1.55 7.68 12.83
CA HIS A 34 -1.74 6.63 13.85
C HIS A 34 -1.80 5.22 13.25
N SER A 35 -1.75 5.11 11.92
CA SER A 35 -1.69 3.82 11.25
C SER A 35 -0.26 3.27 11.27
N PRO A 36 -0.09 1.94 11.37
CA PRO A 36 1.23 1.33 11.24
C PRO A 36 1.83 1.68 9.88
N ASP A 37 3.11 2.05 9.87
CA ASP A 37 3.83 2.42 8.66
C ASP A 37 5.16 1.68 8.53
N SER A 38 5.71 1.69 7.32
CA SER A 38 7.08 1.25 7.06
C SER A 38 7.64 1.94 5.82
N LEU A 39 8.96 2.11 5.78
CA LEU A 39 9.62 2.59 4.57
C LEU A 39 9.56 1.53 3.47
N LEU A 40 9.30 1.95 2.24
CA LEU A 40 9.25 1.05 1.07
C LEU A 40 10.55 0.23 0.92
N GLY A 41 11.71 0.86 1.13
CA GLY A 41 12.99 0.16 1.08
C GLY A 41 13.13 -0.96 2.13
N THR A 42 12.51 -0.79 3.29
CA THR A 42 12.47 -1.84 4.33
C THR A 42 11.58 -2.99 3.91
N LEU A 43 10.40 -2.72 3.32
CA LEU A 43 9.50 -3.77 2.81
C LEU A 43 10.17 -4.61 1.73
N VAL A 44 10.85 -3.96 0.79
CA VAL A 44 11.59 -4.63 -0.30
C VAL A 44 12.69 -5.54 0.25
N ARG A 45 13.44 -5.07 1.25
CA ARG A 45 14.50 -5.87 1.92
C ARG A 45 13.93 -7.03 2.73
N GLU A 46 12.83 -6.82 3.46
CA GLU A 46 12.16 -7.89 4.22
C GLU A 46 11.60 -8.97 3.29
N ALA A 47 11.10 -8.59 2.10
CA ALA A 47 10.73 -9.52 1.04
C ALA A 47 11.92 -10.26 0.42
N GLY A 48 13.17 -9.91 0.78
CA GLY A 48 14.38 -10.56 0.32
C GLY A 48 14.92 -10.06 -1.02
N TYR A 49 14.57 -8.83 -1.41
CA TYR A 49 15.06 -8.20 -2.63
C TYR A 49 16.04 -7.07 -2.30
N GLU A 50 17.10 -6.96 -3.10
CA GLU A 50 18.09 -5.88 -2.97
C GLU A 50 17.65 -4.60 -3.67
N ARG A 51 16.84 -4.73 -4.73
CA ARG A 51 16.36 -3.63 -5.55
C ARG A 51 14.85 -3.73 -5.76
N THR A 52 14.22 -2.57 -5.82
CA THR A 52 12.81 -2.44 -6.16
C THR A 52 12.61 -2.68 -7.66
N SER A 53 11.61 -3.47 -8.03
CA SER A 53 11.17 -3.64 -9.42
C SER A 53 9.65 -3.50 -9.52
N ALA A 54 9.14 -3.03 -10.66
CA ALA A 54 7.70 -2.82 -10.84
C ALA A 54 6.90 -4.11 -10.58
N LYS A 55 7.36 -5.24 -11.13
CA LYS A 55 6.74 -6.56 -10.92
C LYS A 55 6.74 -6.97 -9.44
N LEU A 56 7.81 -6.67 -8.69
CA LEU A 56 7.84 -6.94 -7.25
C LEU A 56 6.80 -6.11 -6.50
N LEU A 57 6.73 -4.81 -6.81
CA LEU A 57 5.79 -3.90 -6.15
C LEU A 57 4.34 -4.31 -6.44
N GLU A 58 4.05 -4.72 -7.67
CA GLU A 58 2.76 -5.25 -8.06
C GLU A 58 2.41 -6.54 -7.30
N THR A 59 3.32 -7.52 -7.25
CA THR A 59 3.11 -8.74 -6.47
C THR A 59 2.88 -8.44 -4.99
N LEU A 60 3.65 -7.52 -4.41
CA LEU A 60 3.52 -7.13 -3.00
C LEU A 60 2.18 -6.42 -2.74
N GLN A 61 1.77 -5.51 -3.63
CA GLN A 61 0.49 -4.82 -3.55
C GLN A 61 -0.67 -5.83 -3.58
N ASN A 62 -0.64 -6.78 -4.52
CA ASN A 62 -1.68 -7.79 -4.66
C ASN A 62 -1.76 -8.69 -3.42
N ARG A 63 -0.61 -9.18 -2.92
CA ARG A 63 -0.57 -10.02 -1.71
C ARG A 63 -1.09 -9.30 -0.46
N LEU A 64 -0.80 -8.01 -0.32
CA LEU A 64 -1.34 -7.20 0.78
C LEU A 64 -2.85 -6.97 0.60
N ALA A 65 -3.29 -6.66 -0.60
CA ALA A 65 -4.70 -6.46 -0.92
C ALA A 65 -5.54 -7.73 -0.67
N ASP A 66 -5.01 -8.91 -1.01
CA ASP A 66 -5.63 -10.22 -0.76
C ASP A 66 -5.75 -10.51 0.74
N ALA A 67 -4.77 -10.06 1.54
CA ALA A 67 -4.83 -10.09 3.00
C ALA A 67 -5.75 -9.03 3.61
N GLY A 68 -6.48 -8.28 2.78
CA GLY A 68 -7.37 -7.20 3.22
C GLY A 68 -6.61 -5.99 3.77
N ILE A 69 -5.36 -5.78 3.36
CA ILE A 69 -4.55 -4.64 3.75
C ILE A 69 -4.56 -3.63 2.62
N ALA A 70 -4.91 -2.39 2.94
CA ALA A 70 -4.78 -1.26 2.04
C ALA A 70 -3.57 -0.40 2.43
N THR A 71 -3.02 0.30 1.44
CA THR A 71 -1.75 1.02 1.53
C THR A 71 -1.93 2.48 1.13
N CYS A 72 -1.23 3.40 1.79
CA CYS A 72 -1.18 4.80 1.38
C CYS A 72 0.22 5.40 1.57
N PRO A 73 0.87 5.95 0.53
CA PRO A 73 0.48 5.86 -0.88
C PRO A 73 0.50 4.40 -1.37
N ASP A 74 -0.10 4.14 -2.53
CA ASP A 74 -0.02 2.82 -3.18
C ASP A 74 1.44 2.44 -3.41
N ILE A 75 1.79 1.18 -3.14
CA ILE A 75 3.17 0.71 -3.21
C ILE A 75 3.73 0.84 -4.63
N ASN A 76 2.90 0.59 -5.63
CA ASN A 76 3.25 0.64 -7.05
C ASN A 76 3.33 2.07 -7.63
N ASN A 77 3.09 3.11 -6.83
CA ASN A 77 3.17 4.49 -7.31
C ASN A 77 4.59 4.82 -7.81
N PRO A 78 4.77 5.27 -9.06
CA PRO A 78 6.08 5.52 -9.64
C PRO A 78 6.84 6.68 -8.98
N SER A 79 6.16 7.54 -8.24
CA SER A 79 6.79 8.61 -7.44
C SER A 79 7.38 8.10 -6.12
N ASN A 80 7.12 6.85 -5.74
CA ASN A 80 7.67 6.27 -4.52
C ASN A 80 9.17 6.04 -4.62
N THR A 81 9.88 6.39 -3.55
CA THR A 81 11.30 6.10 -3.36
C THR A 81 11.47 5.09 -2.23
N SER A 82 12.69 4.57 -2.04
CA SER A 82 13.00 3.69 -0.90
C SER A 82 12.73 4.35 0.47
N ARG A 83 12.67 5.69 0.52
CA ARG A 83 12.40 6.48 1.72
C ARG A 83 10.92 6.87 1.86
N THR A 84 10.08 6.50 0.90
CA THR A 84 8.64 6.75 1.01
C THR A 84 8.05 5.90 2.12
N ARG A 85 7.32 6.55 3.02
CA ARG A 85 6.59 5.92 4.12
C ARG A 85 5.26 5.40 3.60
N ILE A 86 5.07 4.09 3.68
CA ILE A 86 3.84 3.41 3.29
C ILE A 86 3.05 3.11 4.56
N HIS A 87 1.86 3.67 4.66
CA HIS A 87 0.90 3.44 5.74
C HIS A 87 0.01 2.24 5.42
N PHE A 88 -0.29 1.43 6.42
CA PHE A 88 -1.14 0.24 6.28
C PHE A 88 -2.42 0.37 7.09
N PHE A 89 -3.53 -0.06 6.52
CA PHE A 89 -4.83 -0.03 7.18
C PHE A 89 -5.68 -1.22 6.73
N ASP A 90 -6.65 -1.58 7.57
CA ASP A 90 -7.60 -2.64 7.25
C ASP A 90 -8.54 -2.16 6.14
N ARG A 91 -8.53 -2.82 4.99
CA ARG A 91 -9.40 -2.50 3.85
C ARG A 91 -10.88 -2.64 4.19
N ARG A 92 -11.21 -3.46 5.19
CA ARG A 92 -12.60 -3.73 5.62
C ARG A 92 -13.11 -2.74 6.66
N LYS A 93 -12.23 -1.98 7.31
CA LYS A 93 -12.60 -0.95 8.28
C LYS A 93 -12.33 0.41 7.67
N ALA A 94 -13.38 1.13 7.27
CA ALA A 94 -13.23 2.47 6.74
C ALA A 94 -12.51 3.34 7.79
N VAL A 95 -11.32 3.85 7.44
CA VAL A 95 -10.62 4.84 8.25
C VAL A 95 -11.44 6.12 8.20
N GLN A 96 -12.08 6.48 9.32
CA GLN A 96 -12.95 7.65 9.40
C GLN A 96 -12.12 8.91 9.09
N GLY A 97 -12.43 9.60 7.98
CA GLY A 97 -11.69 10.77 7.51
C GLY A 97 -10.65 10.51 6.40
N TYR A 98 -10.46 9.26 5.96
CA TYR A 98 -9.69 8.98 4.75
C TYR A 98 -10.45 9.42 3.51
N GLN A 99 -10.11 10.59 2.98
CA GLN A 99 -10.43 10.96 1.60
C GLN A 99 -9.25 10.54 0.72
N PRO A 100 -9.48 9.85 -0.41
CA PRO A 100 -8.43 9.69 -1.41
C PRO A 100 -7.89 11.07 -1.78
N PRO A 101 -6.58 11.20 -2.10
CA PRO A 101 -5.98 12.48 -2.42
C PRO A 101 -6.82 13.18 -3.48
N ARG A 102 -7.32 14.38 -3.15
CA ARG A 102 -8.13 15.16 -4.08
C ARG A 102 -7.26 15.47 -5.29
N HIS A 103 -7.64 14.92 -6.44
CA HIS A 103 -7.01 15.29 -7.70
C HIS A 103 -7.49 16.70 -8.05
N LEU A 104 -6.65 17.69 -7.78
CA LEU A 104 -6.91 19.06 -8.22
C LEU A 104 -6.45 19.16 -9.67
N PHE A 105 -7.41 19.30 -10.58
CA PHE A 105 -7.13 19.61 -11.98
C PHE A 105 -6.84 21.10 -12.08
N ALA A 106 -5.70 21.46 -12.68
CA ALA A 106 -5.35 22.86 -12.88
C ALA A 106 -6.20 23.47 -14.00
N GLU A 107 -6.60 22.63 -14.97
CA GLU A 107 -7.41 23.04 -16.12
C GLU A 107 -8.63 22.13 -16.32
N GLU A 108 -9.73 22.72 -16.79
CA GLU A 108 -10.99 22.01 -17.08
C GLU A 108 -10.82 20.86 -18.10
N LYS A 109 -9.85 20.99 -19.01
CA LYS A 109 -9.50 19.94 -19.98
C LYS A 109 -8.98 18.67 -19.31
N GLU A 110 -8.24 18.80 -18.21
CA GLU A 110 -7.70 17.66 -17.48
C GLU A 110 -8.82 16.91 -16.74
N LEU A 111 -9.78 17.65 -16.17
CA LEU A 111 -10.99 17.09 -15.57
C LEU A 111 -11.83 16.36 -16.61
N SER A 112 -12.08 16.98 -17.77
CA SER A 112 -12.87 16.38 -18.85
C SER A 112 -12.22 15.08 -19.34
N ARG A 113 -10.90 15.08 -19.55
CA ARG A 113 -10.15 13.88 -19.92
C ARG A 113 -10.22 12.80 -18.86
N PHE A 114 -10.09 13.15 -17.58
CA PHE A 114 -10.22 12.22 -16.47
C PHE A 114 -11.62 11.58 -16.41
N LEU A 115 -12.69 12.36 -16.57
CA LEU A 115 -14.07 11.86 -16.57
C LEU A 115 -14.33 10.90 -17.74
N VAL A 116 -13.81 11.20 -18.93
CA VAL A 116 -13.93 10.32 -20.10
C VAL A 116 -13.17 9.02 -19.88
N MET A 117 -11.94 9.09 -19.35
CA MET A 117 -11.09 7.91 -19.13
C MET A 117 -11.60 6.98 -18.02
N ASN A 118 -12.31 7.52 -17.03
CA ASN A 118 -12.79 6.76 -15.87
C ASN A 118 -14.31 6.54 -15.89
N LYS A 119 -14.97 6.76 -17.03
CA LYS A 119 -16.43 6.72 -17.16
C LYS A 119 -17.07 5.40 -16.71
N ASP A 120 -16.35 4.28 -16.85
CA ASP A 120 -16.85 2.95 -16.47
C ASP A 120 -16.76 2.68 -14.96
N VAL A 121 -15.90 3.40 -14.25
CA VAL A 121 -15.69 3.27 -12.80
C VAL A 121 -16.54 4.29 -12.01
N LEU A 122 -16.99 5.36 -12.67
CA LEU A 122 -17.76 6.48 -12.08
C LEU A 122 -19.29 6.32 -12.20
N LYS A 123 -19.79 5.13 -12.58
CA LYS A 123 -21.22 4.82 -12.62
C LYS A 123 -21.74 4.31 -11.28
#